data_AF-A0A2E5IQ61-F1
#
_entry.id   AF-A0A2E5IQ61-F1
#
_cell.length_a   1.000
_cell.length_b   1.000
_cell.length_c   1.000
_cell.angle_alpha   90.00
_cell.angle_beta   90.00
_cell.angle_gamma   90.00
#
_symmetry.space_group_name_H-M   'P 1'
#
loop_
_entity.id
_entity.type
_entity.pdbx_description
1 polymer ?
#
loop_
_entity_poly.entity_id
_entity_poly.type
_entity_poly.pdbx_seq_one_letter_code
_entity_poly.pdbx_strand_id
1 'polypeptide(L)'
;MGINSKINNLIKEFLYIIYSETYHNKSNNTFIERYVAKHPLLKPELIVINDQIQGFKNVSKKVTSLEEFPIYLEIEGMYEDENIYLIESIDLYSETSINCQSRLTDIIYVTNLFNNFLSFERTIDVSTPKEESIIITSKIQDYLIIKSESDTLKSLNYSDSSNEEEEDDIKDIVINIDQFNNILRLHLRFFVEFIKICHDILIKDISLLKMKSNIEAFLEENA
;
A
#
# COMPACT_ATOMS: atom_id res chain seq x y z
N MET A 1 -15.42 -10.10 -19.21
CA MET A 1 -15.15 -8.77 -18.60
C MET A 1 -14.71 -9.04 -17.18
N GLY A 2 -13.40 -9.26 -17.03
CA GLY A 2 -12.83 -10.12 -16.00
C GLY A 2 -12.43 -9.41 -14.71
N ILE A 3 -12.19 -10.24 -13.71
CA ILE A 3 -11.98 -9.99 -12.28
C ILE A 3 -10.85 -8.98 -11.94
N ASN A 4 -9.98 -8.63 -12.88
CA ASN A 4 -9.10 -7.44 -12.80
C ASN A 4 -9.89 -6.16 -12.49
N SER A 5 -11.20 -6.12 -12.79
CA SER A 5 -12.05 -5.00 -12.37
C SER A 5 -12.17 -4.89 -10.85
N LYS A 6 -12.14 -5.97 -10.05
CA LYS A 6 -12.42 -5.90 -8.60
C LYS A 6 -11.26 -5.30 -7.81
N ILE A 7 -10.03 -5.79 -7.99
CA ILE A 7 -8.84 -5.23 -7.34
C ILE A 7 -8.62 -3.79 -7.80
N ASN A 8 -8.68 -3.54 -9.10
CA ASN A 8 -8.52 -2.19 -9.65
C ASN A 8 -9.60 -1.22 -9.12
N ASN A 9 -10.86 -1.64 -9.03
CA ASN A 9 -11.93 -0.82 -8.44
C ASN A 9 -11.66 -0.53 -6.96
N LEU A 10 -11.21 -1.52 -6.19
CA LEU A 10 -10.83 -1.32 -4.80
C LEU A 10 -9.69 -0.31 -4.68
N ILE A 11 -8.62 -0.45 -5.48
CA ILE A 11 -7.49 0.49 -5.48
C ILE A 11 -7.99 1.92 -5.79
N LYS A 12 -8.88 2.07 -6.77
CA LYS A 12 -9.48 3.36 -7.15
C LYS A 12 -10.34 4.01 -6.06
N GLU A 13 -10.86 3.24 -5.10
CA GLU A 13 -11.55 3.81 -3.93
C GLU A 13 -10.60 4.58 -3.01
N PHE A 14 -9.32 4.20 -2.99
CA PHE A 14 -8.32 4.75 -2.06
C PHE A 14 -7.28 5.63 -2.75
N LEU A 15 -6.99 5.40 -4.03
CA LEU A 15 -5.90 6.03 -4.76
C LEU A 15 -6.38 6.61 -6.08
N TYR A 16 -5.72 7.69 -6.52
CA TYR A 16 -5.88 8.19 -7.88
C TYR A 16 -4.82 7.59 -8.81
N ILE A 17 -5.21 6.60 -9.61
CA ILE A 17 -4.31 5.91 -10.54
C ILE A 17 -4.02 6.80 -11.75
N ILE A 18 -2.74 7.06 -12.00
CA ILE A 18 -2.23 7.86 -13.13
C ILE A 18 -1.78 6.94 -14.26
N TYR A 19 -1.17 5.82 -13.90
CA TYR A 19 -0.67 4.82 -14.82
C TYR A 19 -0.94 3.44 -14.24
N SER A 20 -1.33 2.51 -15.11
CA SER A 20 -1.46 1.10 -14.77
C SER A 20 -0.98 0.26 -15.93
N GLU A 21 -0.27 -0.82 -15.63
CA GLU A 21 0.20 -1.79 -16.61
C GLU A 21 -0.03 -3.20 -16.11
N THR A 22 -0.41 -4.10 -17.02
CA THR A 22 -0.65 -5.50 -16.68
C THR A 22 0.13 -6.39 -17.64
N TYR A 23 0.94 -7.28 -17.07
CA TYR A 23 1.68 -8.31 -17.77
C TYR A 23 1.02 -9.65 -17.53
N HIS A 24 0.87 -10.45 -18.59
CA HIS A 24 0.29 -11.79 -18.50
C HIS A 24 1.24 -12.81 -19.11
N ASN A 25 1.58 -13.84 -18.35
CA ASN A 25 2.30 -15.00 -18.86
C ASN A 25 1.30 -16.13 -19.15
N LYS A 26 1.00 -16.35 -20.42
CA LYS A 26 0.05 -17.38 -20.86
C LYS A 26 0.54 -18.81 -20.61
N SER A 27 1.84 -19.02 -20.46
CA SER A 27 2.40 -20.36 -20.27
C SER A 27 2.11 -20.90 -18.88
N ASN A 28 2.10 -20.03 -17.87
CA ASN A 28 2.00 -20.41 -16.46
C ASN A 28 0.79 -19.76 -15.76
N ASN A 29 -0.12 -19.12 -16.51
CA ASN A 29 -1.26 -18.37 -16.00
C ASN A 29 -0.93 -17.29 -14.93
N THR A 30 0.30 -16.76 -14.92
CA THR A 30 0.70 -15.71 -13.97
C THR A 30 0.41 -14.31 -14.52
N PHE A 31 0.25 -13.36 -13.61
CA PHE A 31 0.11 -11.95 -13.92
C PHE A 31 0.94 -11.07 -13.00
N ILE A 32 1.29 -9.90 -13.52
CA ILE A 32 1.84 -8.79 -12.74
C ILE A 32 1.03 -7.54 -13.08
N GLU A 33 0.44 -6.91 -12.09
CA GLU A 33 -0.23 -5.62 -12.20
C GLU A 33 0.58 -4.54 -11.49
N ARG A 34 0.94 -3.48 -12.22
CA ARG A 34 1.66 -2.33 -11.70
C ARG A 34 0.79 -1.09 -11.77
N TYR A 35 0.84 -0.30 -10.71
CA TYR A 35 0.09 0.94 -10.56
C TYR A 35 1.02 2.05 -10.09
N VAL A 36 0.94 3.20 -10.78
CA VAL A 36 1.49 4.47 -10.29
C VAL A 36 0.32 5.38 -9.99
N ALA A 37 0.24 5.83 -8.76
CA ALA A 37 -0.89 6.54 -8.22
C ALA A 37 -0.49 7.77 -7.38
N LYS A 38 -1.50 8.58 -7.10
CA LYS A 38 -1.44 9.77 -6.24
C LYS A 38 -2.39 9.62 -5.07
N HIS A 39 -2.12 10.39 -4.03
CA HIS A 39 -3.02 10.53 -2.89
C HIS A 39 -4.43 10.99 -3.33
N PRO A 40 -5.53 10.44 -2.79
CA PRO A 40 -6.90 10.71 -3.25
C PRO A 40 -7.37 12.17 -3.07
N LEU A 41 -6.69 12.95 -2.21
CA LEU A 41 -6.94 14.39 -2.09
C LEU A 41 -6.52 15.19 -3.35
N LEU A 42 -5.72 14.61 -4.23
CA LEU A 42 -5.31 15.19 -5.51
C LEU A 42 -6.31 14.85 -6.63
N LYS A 43 -7.61 15.08 -6.38
CA LYS A 43 -8.68 14.67 -7.30
C LYS A 43 -8.49 15.18 -8.74
N PRO A 44 -8.89 14.41 -9.76
CA PRO A 44 -8.77 14.80 -11.17
C PRO A 44 -9.55 16.07 -11.55
N GLU A 45 -10.59 16.47 -10.82
CA GLU A 45 -11.27 17.76 -11.05
C GLU A 45 -10.36 18.97 -10.79
N LEU A 46 -9.24 18.76 -10.12
CA LEU A 46 -8.19 19.74 -9.88
C LEU A 46 -7.10 19.70 -10.96
N ILE A 47 -7.03 18.62 -11.75
CA ILE A 47 -6.05 18.37 -12.81
C ILE A 47 -6.68 18.77 -14.13
N VAL A 48 -6.18 19.85 -14.76
CA VAL A 48 -6.69 20.30 -16.06
C VAL A 48 -6.25 19.31 -17.14
N ILE A 49 -7.10 18.35 -17.47
CA ILE A 49 -7.03 17.59 -18.71
C ILE A 49 -7.57 18.52 -19.79
N ASN A 50 -6.70 19.37 -20.36
CA ASN A 50 -6.74 19.92 -21.71
C ASN A 50 -5.68 21.04 -21.85
N ASP A 51 -4.64 20.76 -22.64
CA ASP A 51 -3.80 21.70 -23.41
C ASP A 51 -2.98 22.81 -22.73
N GLN A 52 -2.62 22.71 -21.44
CA GLN A 52 -1.52 23.53 -20.90
C GLN A 52 -0.54 22.76 -20.02
N ILE A 53 0.75 23.00 -20.29
CA ILE A 53 1.90 22.56 -19.50
C ILE A 53 1.80 23.22 -18.11
N GLN A 54 1.63 22.40 -17.07
CA GLN A 54 1.73 22.73 -15.64
C GLN A 54 0.55 23.48 -14.97
N GLY A 55 -0.19 22.78 -14.10
CA GLY A 55 -0.75 23.39 -12.88
C GLY A 55 -2.23 23.10 -12.56
N PHE A 56 -2.48 22.74 -11.29
CA PHE A 56 -3.81 22.68 -10.69
C PHE A 56 -4.44 24.08 -10.60
N LYS A 57 -5.71 24.24 -11.02
CA LYS A 57 -6.41 25.53 -10.91
C LYS A 57 -7.06 25.66 -9.52
N ASN A 58 -6.79 26.75 -8.80
CA ASN A 58 -7.40 27.11 -7.49
C ASN A 58 -7.16 26.17 -6.30
N VAL A 59 -6.09 25.35 -6.33
CA VAL A 59 -5.70 24.53 -5.18
C VAL A 59 -4.62 25.24 -4.38
N SER A 60 -4.71 25.17 -3.04
CA SER A 60 -3.62 25.70 -2.22
C SER A 60 -2.31 24.97 -2.55
N LYS A 61 -1.19 25.70 -2.66
CA LYS A 61 0.14 25.10 -2.88
C LYS A 61 0.47 23.99 -1.87
N LYS A 62 -0.13 24.09 -0.67
CA LYS A 62 0.00 23.09 0.40
C LYS A 62 -0.69 21.78 0.10
N VAL A 63 -1.71 21.72 -0.76
CA VAL A 63 -2.37 20.46 -1.15
C VAL A 63 -1.70 19.87 -2.38
N THR A 64 -1.26 20.70 -3.32
CA THR A 64 -0.51 20.24 -4.51
C THR A 64 0.82 19.58 -4.14
N SER A 65 1.43 19.94 -3.00
CA SER A 65 2.65 19.27 -2.53
C SER A 65 2.46 17.82 -2.08
N LEU A 66 1.23 17.29 -2.05
CA LEU A 66 1.03 15.83 -1.97
C LEU A 66 1.59 15.10 -3.20
N GLU A 67 1.85 15.80 -4.31
CA GLU A 67 2.55 15.22 -5.46
C GLU A 67 3.98 14.79 -5.13
N GLU A 68 4.56 15.29 -4.05
CA GLU A 68 5.87 14.86 -3.56
C GLU A 68 5.85 13.41 -3.02
N PHE A 69 4.66 12.82 -2.82
CA PHE A 69 4.48 11.44 -2.35
C PHE A 69 3.85 10.58 -3.46
N PRO A 70 4.64 10.15 -4.47
CA PRO A 70 4.16 9.19 -5.46
C PRO A 70 3.89 7.83 -4.79
N ILE A 71 2.80 7.17 -5.18
CA ILE A 71 2.40 5.88 -4.63
C ILE A 71 2.57 4.82 -5.70
N TYR A 72 3.33 3.78 -5.38
CA TYR A 72 3.59 2.64 -6.25
C TYR A 72 2.93 1.40 -5.64
N LEU A 73 2.26 0.62 -6.48
CA LEU A 73 1.66 -0.65 -6.09
C LEU A 73 1.94 -1.70 -7.18
N GLU A 74 2.49 -2.83 -6.78
CA GLU A 74 2.71 -4.00 -7.63
C GLU A 74 2.00 -5.20 -7.01
N ILE A 75 1.30 -5.99 -7.83
CA ILE A 75 0.61 -7.20 -7.41
C ILE A 75 0.95 -8.30 -8.40
N GLU A 76 1.52 -9.38 -7.91
CA GLU A 76 1.82 -10.60 -8.66
C GLU A 76 0.93 -11.74 -8.19
N GLY A 77 0.47 -12.55 -9.13
CA GLY A 77 -0.37 -13.70 -8.80
C GLY A 77 -0.61 -14.64 -9.96
N MET A 78 -1.48 -15.62 -9.72
CA MET A 78 -1.87 -16.65 -10.66
C MET A 78 -3.38 -16.65 -10.90
N TYR A 79 -3.77 -17.05 -12.11
CA TYR A 79 -5.15 -17.32 -12.47
C TYR A 79 -5.45 -18.82 -12.54
N GLU A 80 -6.67 -19.18 -12.16
CA GLU A 80 -7.33 -20.46 -12.45
C GLU A 80 -8.72 -20.15 -13.04
N ASP A 81 -9.00 -20.67 -14.24
CA ASP A 81 -10.28 -20.46 -14.96
C ASP A 81 -10.75 -18.99 -15.01
N GLU A 82 -9.85 -18.08 -15.37
CA GLU A 82 -10.06 -16.61 -15.42
C GLU A 82 -10.29 -15.92 -14.06
N ASN A 83 -10.21 -16.66 -12.95
CA ASN A 83 -10.28 -16.12 -11.60
C ASN A 83 -8.89 -16.01 -11.00
N ILE A 84 -8.63 -14.96 -10.20
CA ILE A 84 -7.39 -14.89 -9.41
C ILE A 84 -7.44 -16.03 -8.41
N TYR A 85 -6.52 -16.97 -8.60
CA TYR A 85 -6.35 -18.16 -7.76
C TYR A 85 -5.48 -17.83 -6.56
N LEU A 86 -4.36 -17.14 -6.78
CA LEU A 86 -3.36 -16.87 -5.74
C LEU A 86 -2.74 -15.49 -5.96
N ILE A 87 -2.44 -14.80 -4.86
CA ILE A 87 -1.55 -13.64 -4.83
C ILE A 87 -0.22 -14.12 -4.27
N GLU A 88 0.85 -14.01 -5.07
CA GLU A 88 2.20 -14.42 -4.69
C GLU A 88 2.94 -13.29 -3.99
N SER A 89 2.86 -12.07 -4.55
CA SER A 89 3.53 -10.90 -4.02
C SER A 89 2.70 -9.63 -4.16
N ILE A 90 2.85 -8.72 -3.20
CA ILE A 90 2.28 -7.38 -3.24
C ILE A 90 3.21 -6.38 -2.59
N ASP A 91 3.60 -5.36 -3.34
CA ASP A 91 4.40 -4.24 -2.87
C ASP A 91 3.59 -2.96 -2.94
N LEU A 92 3.47 -2.24 -1.82
CA LEU A 92 2.85 -0.92 -1.77
C LEU A 92 3.80 0.04 -1.07
N TYR A 93 4.30 1.04 -1.80
CA TYR A 93 5.29 1.97 -1.25
C TYR A 93 5.21 3.38 -1.84
N SER A 94 5.84 4.32 -1.14
CA SER A 94 6.02 5.71 -1.57
C SER A 94 7.45 6.11 -1.25
N GLU A 95 8.14 6.67 -2.24
CA GLU A 95 9.50 7.17 -2.10
C GLU A 95 9.53 8.67 -2.43
N THR A 96 10.18 9.45 -1.58
CA THR A 96 10.23 10.91 -1.73
C THR A 96 11.54 11.48 -1.23
N SER A 97 12.06 12.50 -1.92
CA SER A 97 13.27 13.21 -1.51
C SER A 97 12.91 14.44 -0.68
N ILE A 98 12.53 14.22 0.57
CA ILE A 98 12.17 15.27 1.54
C ILE A 98 13.12 15.17 2.75
N ASN A 99 13.68 16.31 3.17
CA ASN A 99 14.42 16.39 4.41
C ASN A 99 13.47 16.33 5.61
N CYS A 100 13.56 15.28 6.44
CA CYS A 100 12.77 15.18 7.67
C CYS A 100 13.56 15.44 8.95
N GLN A 101 14.85 15.82 8.87
CA GLN A 101 15.74 15.88 10.03
C GLN A 101 15.20 16.71 11.20
N SER A 102 14.53 17.84 10.92
CA SER A 102 13.95 18.71 11.94
C SER A 102 12.69 18.14 12.61
N ARG A 103 12.01 17.19 11.96
CA ARG A 103 10.75 16.57 12.40
C ARG A 103 10.88 15.06 12.59
N LEU A 104 12.09 14.50 12.54
CA LEU A 104 12.33 13.06 12.57
C LEU A 104 11.74 12.38 13.81
N THR A 105 11.82 13.03 14.97
CA THR A 105 11.22 12.51 16.22
C THR A 105 9.71 12.39 16.11
N ASP A 106 9.04 13.35 15.46
CA ASP A 106 7.58 13.30 15.26
C ASP A 106 7.22 12.16 14.31
N ILE A 107 8.00 11.99 13.22
CA ILE A 107 7.77 10.92 12.25
C ILE A 107 8.00 9.55 12.89
N ILE A 108 9.09 9.35 13.62
CA ILE A 108 9.35 8.09 14.34
C ILE A 108 8.19 7.76 15.30
N TYR A 109 7.67 8.76 16.03
CA TYR A 109 6.52 8.55 16.90
C TYR A 109 5.29 8.07 16.12
N VAL A 110 4.95 8.74 15.01
CA VAL A 110 3.80 8.35 14.18
C VAL A 110 4.03 6.97 13.57
N THR A 111 5.22 6.67 13.04
CA THR A 111 5.55 5.34 12.49
C THR A 111 5.30 4.24 13.52
N ASN A 112 5.68 4.46 14.79
CA ASN A 112 5.47 3.48 15.84
C ASN A 112 3.97 3.21 16.09
N LEU A 113 3.10 4.22 15.95
CA LEU A 113 1.66 4.03 16.04
C LEU A 113 1.08 3.20 14.89
N PHE A 114 1.72 3.26 13.71
CA PHE A 114 1.30 2.55 12.49
C PHE A 114 2.11 1.26 12.23
N ASN A 115 2.95 0.82 13.19
CA ASN A 115 3.95 -0.22 12.98
C ASN A 115 3.38 -1.57 12.53
N ASN A 116 2.11 -1.87 12.77
CA ASN A 116 1.47 -3.10 12.29
C ASN A 116 1.20 -3.07 10.77
N PHE A 117 1.12 -1.89 10.17
CA PHE A 117 0.70 -1.71 8.78
C PHE A 117 1.81 -1.19 7.87
N LEU A 118 2.79 -0.48 8.44
CA LEU A 118 3.75 0.32 7.68
C LEU A 118 5.16 0.23 8.27
N SER A 119 6.14 0.42 7.39
CA SER A 119 7.55 0.67 7.70
C SER A 119 7.94 2.04 7.16
N PHE A 120 8.87 2.69 7.85
CA PHE A 120 9.46 3.96 7.45
C PHE A 120 10.97 3.82 7.43
N GLU A 121 11.57 4.13 6.30
CA GLU A 121 13.01 4.12 6.11
C GLU A 121 13.50 5.49 5.68
N ARG A 122 14.68 5.84 6.16
CA ARG A 122 15.39 7.06 5.79
C ARG A 122 16.71 6.65 5.14
N THR A 123 16.89 7.02 3.89
CA THR A 123 18.12 6.81 3.14
C THR A 123 18.82 8.16 2.96
N ILE A 124 20.15 8.14 3.13
CA ILE A 124 21.00 9.32 2.96
C ILE A 124 22.09 8.91 1.99
N ASP A 125 22.24 9.65 0.89
CA ASP A 125 23.35 9.42 -0.02
C ASP A 125 24.67 9.81 0.67
N VAL A 126 25.60 8.87 0.76
CA VAL A 126 26.93 9.07 1.34
C VAL A 126 27.74 10.09 0.53
N SER A 127 27.52 10.13 -0.79
CA SER A 127 28.19 11.07 -1.70
C SER A 127 27.56 12.47 -1.65
N THR A 128 26.26 12.55 -1.34
CA THR A 128 25.52 13.80 -1.18
C THR A 128 24.64 13.79 0.08
N PRO A 129 25.21 13.97 1.30
CA PRO A 129 24.46 13.83 2.56
C PRO A 129 23.30 14.81 2.80
N LYS A 130 23.11 15.77 1.89
CA LYS A 130 21.98 16.71 1.87
C LYS A 130 20.76 16.14 1.13
N GLU A 131 20.97 15.13 0.29
CA GLU A 131 19.94 14.39 -0.42
C GLU A 131 19.51 13.23 0.46
N GLU A 132 18.37 13.46 1.11
CA GLU A 132 17.70 12.50 1.97
C GLU A 132 16.46 12.02 1.24
N SER A 133 16.28 10.71 1.20
CA SER A 133 15.07 10.08 0.72
C SER A 133 14.37 9.35 1.86
N ILE A 134 13.06 9.40 1.80
CA ILE A 134 12.15 8.76 2.73
C ILE A 134 11.40 7.70 1.94
N ILE A 135 11.36 6.50 2.48
CA ILE A 135 10.64 5.37 1.91
C ILE A 135 9.59 4.93 2.92
N ILE A 136 8.33 4.92 2.50
CA ILE A 136 7.19 4.44 3.27
C ILE A 136 6.71 3.18 2.59
N THR A 137 6.75 2.05 3.28
CA THR A 137 6.40 0.74 2.72
C THR A 137 5.28 0.11 3.52
N SER A 138 4.29 -0.48 2.85
CA SER A 138 3.25 -1.25 3.52
C SER A 138 3.76 -2.64 3.89
N LYS A 139 3.39 -3.11 5.09
CA LYS A 139 3.64 -4.47 5.56
C LYS A 139 2.60 -5.48 5.08
N ILE A 140 1.92 -5.19 3.97
CA ILE A 140 0.86 -6.06 3.45
C ILE A 140 1.43 -7.44 3.08
N GLN A 141 2.58 -7.50 2.43
CA GLN A 141 3.24 -8.77 2.10
C GLN A 141 3.56 -9.57 3.36
N ASP A 142 4.19 -8.95 4.36
CA ASP A 142 4.51 -9.59 5.64
C ASP A 142 3.25 -10.15 6.31
N TYR A 143 2.15 -9.39 6.28
CA TYR A 143 0.87 -9.83 6.83
C TYR A 143 0.33 -11.07 6.10
N LEU A 144 0.40 -11.08 4.76
CA LEU A 144 -0.04 -12.24 3.96
C LEU A 144 0.80 -13.49 4.28
N ILE A 145 2.12 -13.35 4.40
CA ILE A 145 3.04 -14.44 4.77
C ILE A 145 2.71 -15.00 6.16
N ILE A 146 2.60 -14.14 7.17
CA ILE A 146 2.30 -14.58 8.54
C ILE A 146 0.94 -15.29 8.60
N LYS A 147 -0.05 -14.74 7.89
CA LYS A 147 -1.39 -15.32 7.85
C LYS A 147 -1.36 -16.69 7.17
N SER A 148 -0.66 -16.82 6.05
CA SER A 148 -0.56 -18.08 5.33
C SER A 148 0.11 -19.15 6.21
N GLU A 149 1.26 -18.84 6.81
CA GLU A 149 1.96 -19.76 7.73
C GLU A 149 1.08 -20.20 8.91
N SER A 150 0.31 -19.27 9.47
CA SER A 150 -0.59 -19.57 10.59
C SER A 150 -1.73 -20.53 10.22
N ASP A 151 -2.20 -20.47 8.98
CA ASP A 151 -3.28 -21.33 8.50
C ASP A 151 -2.76 -22.73 8.14
N THR A 152 -1.53 -22.85 7.61
CA THR A 152 -0.83 -24.14 7.44
C THR A 152 -0.62 -24.87 8.77
N LEU A 153 -0.19 -24.15 9.80
CA LEU A 153 0.01 -24.74 11.12
C LEU A 153 -1.32 -25.23 11.73
N LYS A 154 -2.43 -24.54 11.47
CA LYS A 154 -3.75 -25.03 11.90
C LYS A 154 -4.13 -26.31 11.15
N SER A 155 -3.97 -26.36 9.83
CA SER A 155 -4.35 -27.56 9.06
C SER A 155 -3.56 -28.80 9.46
N LEU A 156 -2.26 -28.66 9.72
CA LEU A 156 -1.40 -29.76 10.20
C LEU A 156 -1.83 -30.31 11.56
N ASN A 157 -2.33 -29.45 12.46
CA ASN A 157 -2.82 -29.89 13.77
C ASN A 157 -4.18 -30.60 13.72
N TYR A 158 -4.95 -30.45 12.64
CA TYR A 158 -6.25 -31.13 12.45
C TYR A 158 -6.12 -32.47 11.71
N SER A 159 -5.08 -32.65 10.88
CA SER A 159 -4.85 -33.88 10.10
C SER A 159 -4.36 -35.08 10.93
N ASP A 160 -3.97 -34.89 12.20
CA ASP A 160 -3.47 -35.95 13.08
C ASP A 160 -4.58 -36.85 13.70
N SER A 161 -5.84 -36.75 13.23
CA SER A 161 -6.98 -37.47 13.83
C SER A 161 -7.86 -38.31 12.90
N SER A 162 -7.53 -38.48 11.62
CA SER A 162 -8.30 -39.38 10.75
C SER A 162 -7.53 -39.90 9.55
N ASN A 163 -7.23 -41.20 9.59
CA ASN A 163 -7.05 -42.20 8.52
C ASN A 163 -6.52 -41.76 7.14
N GLU A 164 -5.33 -42.33 6.83
CA GLU A 164 -4.90 -42.91 5.55
C GLU A 164 -5.66 -42.50 4.27
N GLU A 165 -5.06 -41.57 3.50
CA GLU A 165 -4.75 -41.70 2.07
C GLU A 165 -3.89 -40.47 1.66
N GLU A 166 -2.60 -40.71 1.41
CA GLU A 166 -1.62 -39.72 1.00
C GLU A 166 -1.84 -39.30 -0.46
N GLU A 167 -2.46 -38.14 -0.67
CA GLU A 167 -2.09 -37.26 -1.78
C GLU A 167 -1.33 -36.07 -1.17
N ASP A 168 -0.04 -35.96 -1.52
CA ASP A 168 0.86 -34.83 -1.24
C ASP A 168 0.38 -33.56 -1.97
N ASP A 169 -0.85 -33.13 -1.73
CA ASP A 169 -1.28 -31.78 -2.01
C ASP A 169 -0.70 -30.90 -0.91
N ILE A 170 0.52 -30.40 -1.12
CA ILE A 170 0.91 -29.11 -0.55
C ILE A 170 -0.17 -28.15 -1.04
N LYS A 171 -1.20 -27.94 -0.22
CA LYS A 171 -2.20 -26.91 -0.45
C LYS A 171 -1.45 -25.60 -0.33
N ASP A 172 -0.92 -25.12 -1.45
CA ASP A 172 -0.55 -23.73 -1.64
C ASP A 172 -1.66 -22.91 -0.98
N ILE A 173 -1.28 -22.08 -0.02
CA ILE A 173 -2.24 -21.45 0.87
C ILE A 173 -2.95 -20.38 0.06
N VAL A 174 -4.06 -20.79 -0.54
CA VAL A 174 -4.89 -19.92 -1.38
C VAL A 174 -5.56 -18.88 -0.48
N ILE A 175 -4.99 -17.68 -0.42
CA ILE A 175 -5.68 -16.52 0.14
C ILE A 175 -6.82 -16.21 -0.81
N ASN A 176 -8.05 -16.57 -0.41
CA ASN A 176 -9.24 -16.24 -1.19
C ASN A 176 -9.28 -14.72 -1.45
N ILE A 177 -9.63 -14.35 -2.68
CA ILE A 177 -9.72 -12.97 -3.17
C ILE A 177 -10.53 -12.03 -2.25
N ASP A 178 -11.57 -12.51 -1.58
CA ASP A 178 -12.36 -11.69 -0.65
C ASP A 178 -11.57 -11.35 0.63
N GLN A 179 -10.77 -12.30 1.13
CA GLN A 179 -9.88 -12.05 2.25
C GLN A 179 -8.76 -11.09 1.85
N PHE A 180 -8.18 -11.30 0.67
CA PHE A 180 -7.18 -10.38 0.11
C PHE A 180 -7.74 -8.96 -0.03
N ASN A 181 -8.95 -8.79 -0.58
CA ASN A 181 -9.59 -7.49 -0.73
C ASN A 181 -9.78 -6.77 0.61
N ASN A 182 -10.14 -7.50 1.68
CA ASN A 182 -10.28 -6.89 3.01
C ASN A 182 -8.93 -6.43 3.57
N ILE A 183 -7.88 -7.24 3.40
CA ILE A 183 -6.52 -6.90 3.84
C ILE A 183 -6.00 -5.70 3.02
N LEU A 184 -6.13 -5.74 1.70
CA LEU A 184 -5.73 -4.65 0.82
C LEU A 184 -6.47 -3.35 1.16
N ARG A 185 -7.78 -3.41 1.41
CA ARG A 185 -8.58 -2.25 1.86
C ARG A 185 -8.02 -1.64 3.13
N LEU A 186 -7.68 -2.47 4.12
CA LEU A 186 -7.13 -2.03 5.39
C LEU A 186 -5.77 -1.35 5.18
N HIS A 187 -4.84 -2.02 4.52
CA HIS A 187 -3.50 -1.49 4.27
C HIS A 187 -3.53 -0.21 3.43
N LEU A 188 -4.34 -0.13 2.37
CA LEU A 188 -4.51 1.10 1.59
C LEU A 188 -5.02 2.27 2.45
N ARG A 189 -6.00 2.01 3.33
CA ARG A 189 -6.54 3.05 4.22
C ARG A 189 -5.47 3.63 5.15
N PHE A 190 -4.74 2.76 5.85
CA PHE A 190 -3.69 3.20 6.78
C PHE A 190 -2.51 3.85 6.03
N PHE A 191 -2.14 3.33 4.86
CA PHE A 191 -1.07 3.86 4.02
C PHE A 191 -1.36 5.28 3.54
N VAL A 192 -2.57 5.51 3.02
CA VAL A 192 -3.02 6.83 2.56
C VAL A 192 -3.06 7.84 3.71
N GLU A 193 -3.64 7.47 4.86
CA GLU A 193 -3.70 8.37 6.00
C GLU A 193 -2.31 8.70 6.56
N PHE A 194 -1.40 7.72 6.58
CA PHE A 194 -0.01 7.96 6.99
C PHE A 194 0.72 8.93 6.06
N ILE A 195 0.58 8.79 4.74
CA ILE A 195 1.14 9.76 3.77
C ILE A 195 0.62 11.17 4.05
N LYS A 196 -0.68 11.32 4.31
CA LYS A 196 -1.27 12.61 4.67
C LYS A 196 -0.68 13.17 5.96
N ILE A 197 -0.46 12.34 6.99
CA ILE A 197 0.16 12.76 8.24
C ILE A 197 1.61 13.21 8.01
N CYS A 198 2.40 12.44 7.24
CA CYS A 198 3.76 12.81 6.85
C CYS A 198 3.77 14.15 6.11
N HIS A 199 2.86 14.34 5.15
CA HIS A 199 2.72 15.60 4.43
C HIS A 199 2.37 16.78 5.33
N ASP A 200 1.43 16.59 6.27
CA ASP A 200 1.04 17.61 7.24
C ASP A 200 2.20 18.01 8.16
N ILE A 201 2.99 17.03 8.62
CA ILE A 201 4.15 17.25 9.48
C ILE A 201 5.31 17.88 8.72
N LEU A 202 5.71 17.30 7.58
CA LEU A 202 6.94 17.64 6.86
C LEU A 202 6.79 18.86 5.96
N ILE A 203 5.63 19.02 5.31
CA ILE A 203 5.43 20.06 4.29
C ILE A 203 4.56 21.20 4.82
N LYS A 204 3.47 20.89 5.54
CA LYS A 204 2.61 21.93 6.11
C LYS A 204 3.13 22.48 7.44
N ASP A 205 4.16 21.85 8.01
CA ASP A 205 4.78 22.17 9.29
C ASP A 205 3.75 22.21 10.46
N ILE A 206 2.79 21.28 10.43
CA ILE A 206 1.81 21.14 11.51
C ILE A 206 2.48 20.38 12.65
N SER A 207 2.38 20.91 13.87
CA SER A 207 2.97 20.24 15.04
C SER A 207 2.20 18.97 15.41
N LEU A 208 2.93 17.92 15.79
CA LEU A 208 2.35 16.65 16.22
C LEU A 208 1.31 16.81 17.33
N LEU A 209 1.55 17.72 18.28
CA LEU A 209 0.60 18.04 19.37
C LEU A 209 -0.78 18.45 18.87
N LYS A 210 -0.89 19.13 17.72
CA LYS A 210 -2.18 19.54 17.15
C LYS A 210 -2.89 18.41 16.41
N MET A 211 -2.17 17.39 15.99
CA MET A 211 -2.69 16.28 15.20
C MET A 211 -2.97 15.03 16.04
N LYS A 212 -2.31 14.90 17.19
CA LYS A 212 -2.28 13.69 18.01
C LYS A 212 -3.67 13.10 18.28
N SER A 213 -4.64 13.92 18.72
CA SER A 213 -6.00 13.45 18.99
C SER A 213 -6.69 12.85 17.76
N ASN A 214 -6.46 13.43 16.58
CA ASN A 214 -7.06 12.95 15.34
C ASN A 214 -6.41 11.65 14.87
N ILE A 215 -5.09 11.52 15.08
CA ILE A 215 -4.36 10.29 14.77
C ILE A 215 -4.85 9.16 15.67
N GLU A 216 -4.92 9.38 16.98
CA GLU A 216 -5.40 8.38 17.94
C GLU A 216 -6.85 7.97 17.66
N ALA A 217 -7.74 8.93 17.40
CA ALA A 217 -9.13 8.64 17.03
C ALA A 217 -9.23 7.82 15.73
N PHE A 218 -8.43 8.14 14.70
CA PHE A 218 -8.38 7.36 13.47
C PHE A 218 -7.95 5.91 13.74
N LEU A 219 -6.94 5.70 14.58
CA LEU A 219 -6.48 4.36 14.94
C LEU A 219 -7.57 3.59 15.71
N GLU A 220 -8.24 4.22 16.67
CA GLU A 220 -9.33 3.58 17.44
C GLU A 220 -10.54 3.19 16.57
N GLU A 221 -10.87 4.00 15.56
CA GLU A 221 -11.99 3.72 14.66
C GLU A 221 -11.69 2.63 13.62
N ASN A 222 -10.42 2.30 13.39
CA ASN A 222 -9.98 1.44 12.28
C ASN A 222 -9.09 0.26 12.69
N ALA A 223 -8.75 0.13 13.98
CA ALA A 223 -8.07 -1.04 14.56
C ALA A 223 -9.08 -2.11 14.99
#